data_AF-A0A238XR33-F1
#
_entry.id   AF-A0A238XR33-F1
#
_cell.length_a   1.000
_cell.length_b   1.000
_cell.length_c   1.000
_cell.angle_alpha   90.00
_cell.angle_beta   90.00
_cell.angle_gamma   90.00
#
_symmetry.space_group_name_H-M   'P 1'
#
loop_
_entity.id
_entity.type
_entity.pdbx_description
1 polymer ?
#
loop_
_entity_poly.entity_id
_entity_poly.type
_entity_poly.pdbx_seq_one_letter_code
_entity_poly.pdbx_strand_id
1 'polypeptide(L)'
;MTVIFVFVSQFCLSQNCSCKKLPKLNEIISCEKSTFNNGTKIYRQFNCDSSWLVFESKARKKRILFSLDKNLIELTEKLGYTSWVEYKSTFIIENRLISGCCDPPEYVLFDKNSGKKIAELGREVFHSEIQKYPYFVTIDKEKYSFLSFLNLNTNKIFKINLPKGRIDQALKKSNYIFAEYLFEKGEIKNGIFEIKYKYKTKETNKWLIEKIKVDLNQYVNK
;
A
#
# COMPACT_ATOMS: atom_id res chain seq x y z
N MET A 1 -19.20 63.54 15.10
CA MET A 1 -19.68 62.27 15.68
C MET A 1 -18.84 61.16 15.05
N THR A 2 -17.79 60.72 15.74
CA THR A 2 -16.76 59.84 15.15
C THR A 2 -17.01 58.43 15.67
N VAL A 3 -17.44 57.53 14.78
CA VAL A 3 -17.67 56.12 15.12
C VAL A 3 -16.35 55.38 14.95
N ILE A 4 -15.77 54.92 16.07
CA ILE A 4 -14.57 54.08 16.07
C ILE A 4 -15.03 52.63 15.91
N PHE A 5 -14.80 52.05 14.73
CA PHE A 5 -15.01 50.64 14.46
C PHE A 5 -13.81 49.84 14.99
N VAL A 6 -13.99 49.17 16.13
CA VAL A 6 -12.99 48.24 16.67
C VAL A 6 -13.14 46.91 15.92
N PHE A 7 -12.25 46.66 14.97
CA PHE A 7 -12.07 45.34 14.38
C PHE A 7 -11.44 44.43 15.44
N VAL A 8 -12.27 43.63 16.13
CA VAL A 8 -11.79 42.52 16.96
C VAL A 8 -11.34 41.42 16.00
N SER A 9 -10.04 41.37 15.72
CA SER A 9 -9.42 40.22 15.07
C SER A 9 -9.59 39.02 15.99
N GLN A 10 -10.51 38.11 15.65
CA GLN A 10 -10.55 36.78 16.24
C GLN A 10 -9.25 36.07 15.86
N PHE A 11 -8.24 36.16 16.73
CA PHE A 11 -7.17 35.18 16.75
C PHE A 11 -7.82 33.84 17.08
N CYS A 12 -8.14 33.07 16.03
CA CYS A 12 -8.31 31.64 16.18
C CYS A 12 -6.97 31.08 16.68
N LEU A 13 -6.82 31.01 18.00
CA LEU A 13 -5.83 30.18 18.64
C LEU A 13 -6.10 28.76 18.16
N SER A 14 -5.36 28.29 17.14
CA SER A 14 -5.38 26.88 16.77
C SER A 14 -5.01 26.14 18.06
N GLN A 15 -5.96 25.43 18.63
CA GLN A 15 -5.69 24.67 19.84
C GLN A 15 -4.51 23.75 19.52
N ASN A 16 -3.50 23.74 20.38
CA ASN A 16 -2.35 22.85 20.20
C ASN A 16 -2.79 21.45 20.67
N CYS A 17 -3.42 20.66 19.80
CA CYS A 17 -3.57 19.22 20.04
C CYS A 17 -2.23 18.55 19.74
N SER A 18 -1.81 17.65 20.63
CA SER A 18 -0.67 16.77 20.44
C SER A 18 -0.93 15.50 21.23
N CYS A 19 -0.04 14.50 21.14
CA CYS A 19 -0.16 13.24 21.89
C CYS A 19 -0.30 13.41 23.43
N LYS A 20 -0.16 14.62 23.98
CA LYS A 20 -0.34 14.88 25.42
C LYS A 20 -1.70 15.47 25.80
N LYS A 21 -2.52 15.95 24.84
CA LYS A 21 -3.69 16.82 25.15
C LYS A 21 -5.06 16.28 24.73
N LEU A 22 -5.16 15.22 23.92
CA LEU A 22 -6.42 14.54 23.58
C LEU A 22 -6.30 13.02 23.73
N PRO A 23 -6.59 12.45 24.92
CA PRO A 23 -6.44 11.01 25.17
C PRO A 23 -7.28 10.14 24.22
N LYS A 24 -8.48 10.60 23.81
CA LYS A 24 -9.33 9.88 22.84
C LYS A 24 -8.67 9.69 21.46
N LEU A 25 -7.86 10.65 21.00
CA LEU A 25 -7.13 10.48 19.74
C LEU A 25 -5.86 9.64 19.94
N ASN A 26 -5.26 9.64 21.13
CA ASN A 26 -4.16 8.72 21.46
C ASN A 26 -4.60 7.26 21.53
N GLU A 27 -5.87 7.00 21.84
CA GLU A 27 -6.46 5.65 21.77
C GLU A 27 -6.56 5.15 20.32
N ILE A 28 -6.53 6.06 19.34
CA ILE A 28 -6.74 5.75 17.91
C ILE A 28 -5.45 5.88 17.09
N ILE A 29 -4.57 6.83 17.43
CA ILE A 29 -3.35 7.14 16.68
C ILE A 29 -2.13 6.83 17.54
N SER A 30 -1.40 5.78 17.15
CA SER A 30 -0.14 5.47 17.85
C SER A 30 0.93 6.51 17.54
N CYS A 31 1.47 7.12 18.60
CA CYS A 31 2.62 8.02 18.51
C CYS A 31 3.97 7.28 18.61
N GLU A 32 3.95 5.93 18.60
CA GLU A 32 5.16 5.13 18.63
C GLU A 32 5.96 5.26 17.34
N LYS A 33 7.28 5.21 17.49
CA LYS A 33 8.19 5.26 16.35
C LYS A 33 8.67 3.87 16.01
N SER A 34 8.25 3.36 14.86
CA SER A 34 8.91 2.21 14.26
C SER A 34 10.29 2.63 13.76
N THR A 35 11.33 1.95 14.24
CA THR A 35 12.71 2.19 13.82
C THR A 35 13.14 1.03 12.93
N PHE A 36 13.53 1.34 11.70
CA PHE A 36 14.08 0.38 10.76
C PHE A 36 15.52 0.01 11.10
N ASN A 37 16.00 -1.13 10.59
CA ASN A 37 17.34 -1.65 10.89
C ASN A 37 18.49 -0.71 10.47
N ASN A 38 18.27 0.20 9.51
CA ASN A 38 19.24 1.22 9.12
C ASN A 38 19.21 2.48 10.02
N GLY A 39 18.39 2.49 11.07
CA GLY A 39 18.21 3.60 12.02
C GLY A 39 17.28 4.72 11.54
N THR A 40 16.67 4.58 10.35
CA THR A 40 15.59 5.47 9.91
C THR A 40 14.31 5.14 10.67
N LYS A 41 13.37 6.10 10.73
CA LYS A 41 12.14 5.96 11.52
C LYS A 41 10.93 6.32 10.70
N ILE A 42 9.84 5.63 10.99
CA ILE A 42 8.51 5.94 10.48
C ILE A 42 7.53 6.02 11.65
N TYR A 43 6.71 7.07 11.67
CA TYR A 43 5.79 7.34 12.78
C TYR A 43 4.72 8.33 12.39
N ARG A 44 3.62 8.31 13.13
CA ARG A 44 2.55 9.29 12.98
C ARG A 44 2.77 10.50 13.87
N GLN A 45 2.28 11.63 13.40
CA GLN A 45 2.07 12.83 14.20
C GLN A 45 0.70 13.41 13.86
N PHE A 46 0.15 14.21 14.77
CA PHE A 46 -1.12 14.89 14.53
C PHE A 46 -1.22 16.15 15.38
N ASN A 47 -2.11 17.04 14.95
CA ASN A 47 -2.61 18.19 15.71
C ASN A 47 -4.15 18.24 15.66
N CYS A 48 -4.79 19.37 15.97
CA CYS A 48 -6.27 19.43 15.99
C CYS A 48 -6.88 19.43 14.59
N ASP A 49 -6.06 19.67 13.57
CA ASP A 49 -6.52 19.98 12.22
C ASP A 49 -5.98 18.98 11.19
N SER A 50 -5.12 18.04 11.58
CA SER A 50 -4.56 17.04 10.67
C SER A 50 -3.80 15.94 11.40
N SER A 51 -3.62 14.81 10.72
CA SER A 51 -2.62 13.79 11.05
C SER A 51 -1.73 13.54 9.83
N TRP A 52 -0.51 13.07 10.06
CA TRP A 52 0.42 12.75 8.98
C TRP A 52 1.41 11.66 9.36
N LEU A 53 1.84 10.91 8.35
CA LEU A 53 2.87 9.87 8.44
C LEU A 53 4.23 10.49 8.08
N VAL A 54 5.18 10.40 9.00
CA VAL A 54 6.52 10.98 8.87
C VAL A 54 7.54 9.88 8.64
N PHE A 55 8.38 10.07 7.63
CA PHE A 55 9.68 9.41 7.52
C PHE A 55 10.78 10.32 8.06
N GLU A 56 11.66 9.78 8.90
CA GLU A 56 12.83 10.47 9.45
C GLU A 56 14.08 9.69 9.09
N SER A 57 14.97 10.29 8.30
CA SER A 57 16.23 9.66 7.92
C SER A 57 17.20 9.55 9.11
N LYS A 58 18.28 8.78 8.96
CA LYS A 58 19.35 8.68 9.95
C LYS A 58 19.98 10.04 10.27
N ALA A 59 20.02 10.93 9.27
CA ALA A 59 20.47 12.32 9.40
C ALA A 59 19.39 13.27 9.92
N ARG A 60 18.29 12.75 10.49
CA ARG A 60 17.16 13.50 11.05
C ARG A 60 16.37 14.37 10.06
N LYS A 61 16.59 14.18 8.75
CA LYS A 61 15.77 14.83 7.72
C LYS A 61 14.39 14.20 7.70
N LYS A 62 13.34 15.02 7.84
CA LYS A 62 11.95 14.57 7.88
C LYS A 62 11.27 14.76 6.52
N ARG A 63 10.37 13.83 6.20
CA ARG A 63 9.49 13.90 5.04
C ARG A 63 8.09 13.45 5.45
N ILE A 64 7.08 14.22 5.08
CA ILE A 64 5.68 13.79 5.18
C ILE A 64 5.41 12.86 4.00
N LEU A 65 5.00 11.63 4.28
CA LEU A 65 4.65 10.64 3.27
C LEU A 65 3.18 10.72 2.88
N PHE A 66 2.32 11.03 3.85
CA PHE A 66 0.87 11.10 3.70
C PHE A 66 0.27 11.95 4.83
N SER A 67 -0.86 12.60 4.56
CA SER A 67 -1.59 13.40 5.56
C SER A 67 -3.10 13.28 5.38
N LEU A 68 -3.82 13.30 6.49
CA LEU A 68 -5.27 13.49 6.56
C LEU A 68 -5.56 14.84 7.19
N ASP A 69 -6.55 15.52 6.66
CA ASP A 69 -7.01 16.81 7.20
C ASP A 69 -7.91 16.61 8.43
N LYS A 70 -8.44 17.73 8.93
CA LYS A 70 -9.28 17.80 10.13
C LYS A 70 -10.50 16.91 10.03
N ASN A 71 -11.13 16.86 8.86
CA ASN A 71 -12.39 16.16 8.65
C ASN A 71 -12.17 14.64 8.58
N LEU A 72 -10.94 14.20 8.31
CA LEU A 72 -10.57 12.80 8.15
C LEU A 72 -9.61 12.29 9.24
N ILE A 73 -9.28 13.12 10.23
CA ILE A 73 -8.28 12.77 11.26
C ILE A 73 -8.65 11.50 12.04
N GLU A 74 -9.94 11.25 12.28
CA GLU A 74 -10.44 10.05 12.97
C GLU A 74 -10.30 8.77 12.12
N LEU A 75 -10.02 8.91 10.83
CA LEU A 75 -9.72 7.82 9.90
C LEU A 75 -8.22 7.52 9.79
N THR A 76 -7.38 8.17 10.61
CA THR A 76 -5.97 7.79 10.74
C THR A 76 -5.86 6.31 11.06
N GLU A 77 -4.89 5.63 10.43
CA GLU A 77 -4.71 4.15 10.49
C GLU A 77 -5.80 3.32 9.78
N LYS A 78 -6.88 3.95 9.31
CA LYS A 78 -7.97 3.29 8.54
C LYS A 78 -8.03 3.72 7.08
N LEU A 79 -7.52 4.90 6.76
CA LEU A 79 -7.51 5.50 5.42
C LEU A 79 -6.09 5.93 5.03
N GLY A 80 -5.76 5.75 3.76
CA GLY A 80 -4.45 6.06 3.19
C GLY A 80 -3.38 5.11 3.67
N TYR A 81 -2.23 5.64 4.08
CA TYR A 81 -1.08 4.83 4.48
C TYR A 81 -1.28 4.26 5.88
N THR A 82 -1.63 2.98 5.99
CA THR A 82 -2.11 2.34 7.23
C THR A 82 -1.03 1.50 7.94
N SER A 83 -0.31 0.66 7.22
CA SER A 83 0.71 -0.26 7.75
C SER A 83 1.99 -0.24 6.90
N TRP A 84 3.11 -0.72 7.43
CA TRP A 84 4.38 -0.77 6.70
C TRP A 84 5.23 -1.99 7.06
N VAL A 85 6.00 -2.47 6.08
CA VAL A 85 6.92 -3.61 6.22
C VAL A 85 8.30 -3.24 5.70
N GLU A 86 9.34 -3.50 6.50
CA GLU A 86 10.74 -3.23 6.16
C GLU A 86 11.37 -4.35 5.31
N TYR A 87 12.15 -3.96 4.30
CA TYR A 87 13.02 -4.84 3.53
C TYR A 87 14.46 -4.30 3.51
N LYS A 88 15.39 -4.98 2.80
CA LYS A 88 16.82 -4.69 2.86
C LYS A 88 17.16 -3.23 2.51
N SER A 89 16.65 -2.72 1.38
CA SER A 89 16.90 -1.36 0.89
C SER A 89 15.64 -0.49 0.80
N THR A 90 14.47 -1.10 0.98
CA THR A 90 13.15 -0.48 0.79
C THR A 90 12.22 -0.80 1.95
N PHE A 91 11.06 -0.16 1.93
CA PHE A 91 9.90 -0.56 2.72
C PHE A 91 8.64 -0.41 1.87
N ILE A 92 7.64 -1.22 2.15
CA ILE A 92 6.32 -1.13 1.51
C ILE A 92 5.35 -0.53 2.52
N ILE A 93 4.45 0.34 2.03
CA ILE A 93 3.30 0.83 2.78
C ILE A 93 2.01 0.30 2.14
N GLU A 94 1.12 -0.23 2.97
CA GLU A 94 -0.28 -0.50 2.63
C GLU A 94 -1.04 0.83 2.51
N ASN A 95 -1.74 1.02 1.40
CA ASN A 95 -2.52 2.21 1.06
C ASN A 95 -4.00 1.85 0.87
N ARG A 96 -4.83 2.21 1.84
CA ARG A 96 -6.29 2.04 1.79
C ARG A 96 -6.94 3.23 1.12
N LEU A 97 -7.63 2.99 0.01
CA LEU A 97 -8.30 4.05 -0.76
C LEU A 97 -9.65 4.46 -0.15
N ILE A 98 -10.27 3.57 0.63
CA ILE A 98 -11.50 3.85 1.38
C ILE A 98 -11.32 3.43 2.84
N SER A 99 -12.03 4.11 3.73
CA SER A 99 -12.10 3.71 5.13
C SER A 99 -13.12 2.59 5.31
N GLY A 100 -12.74 1.51 5.98
CA GLY A 100 -13.65 0.41 6.32
C GLY A 100 -13.12 -0.95 5.89
N CYS A 101 -14.05 -1.89 5.70
CA CYS A 101 -13.76 -3.21 5.19
C CYS A 101 -13.84 -3.22 3.67
N CYS A 102 -13.43 -4.36 3.11
CA CYS A 102 -13.98 -4.88 1.87
C CYS A 102 -13.37 -4.34 0.57
N ASP A 103 -12.67 -3.20 0.57
CA ASP A 103 -11.71 -2.88 -0.50
C ASP A 103 -10.31 -3.37 -0.11
N PRO A 104 -9.68 -4.21 -0.94
CA PRO A 104 -8.31 -4.63 -0.73
C PRO A 104 -7.36 -3.45 -0.95
N PRO A 105 -6.28 -3.35 -0.14
CA PRO A 105 -5.36 -2.23 -0.20
C PRO A 105 -4.52 -2.25 -1.48
N GLU A 106 -4.06 -1.07 -1.88
CA GLU A 106 -2.93 -0.94 -2.79
C GLU A 106 -1.62 -0.85 -2.01
N TYR A 107 -0.51 -1.13 -2.66
CA TYR A 107 0.81 -1.09 -2.02
C TYR A 107 1.72 -0.08 -2.70
N VAL A 108 2.54 0.60 -1.91
CA VAL A 108 3.47 1.63 -2.39
C VAL A 108 4.87 1.33 -1.86
N LEU A 109 5.86 1.35 -2.75
CA LEU A 109 7.26 1.08 -2.46
C LEU A 109 8.02 2.38 -2.21
N PHE A 110 8.83 2.41 -1.15
CA PHE A 110 9.65 3.55 -0.77
C PHE A 110 11.11 3.16 -0.56
N ASP A 111 12.01 4.10 -0.88
CA ASP A 111 13.43 3.98 -0.57
C ASP A 111 13.65 4.15 0.95
N LYS A 112 14.30 3.19 1.58
CA LYS A 112 14.48 3.15 3.04
C LYS A 112 15.46 4.19 3.56
N ASN A 113 16.32 4.75 2.71
CA ASN A 113 17.32 5.73 3.14
C ASN A 113 16.79 7.17 3.08
N SER A 114 15.93 7.46 2.10
CA SER A 114 15.47 8.81 1.75
C SER A 114 13.97 9.04 1.98
N GLY A 115 13.18 7.98 2.13
CA GLY A 115 11.72 8.04 2.20
C GLY A 115 11.07 8.48 0.89
N LYS A 116 11.82 8.47 -0.23
CA LYS A 116 11.26 8.79 -1.55
C LYS A 116 10.38 7.64 -2.05
N LYS A 117 9.21 7.97 -2.59
CA LYS A 117 8.36 7.01 -3.31
C LYS A 117 9.13 6.49 -4.53
N ILE A 118 9.23 5.17 -4.66
CA ILE A 118 9.83 4.50 -5.81
C ILE A 118 8.75 4.14 -6.82
N ALA A 119 7.69 3.46 -6.37
CA ALA A 119 6.63 2.97 -7.26
C ALA A 119 5.31 2.74 -6.51
N GLU A 120 4.20 2.83 -7.24
CA GLU A 120 2.92 2.25 -6.85
C GLU A 120 2.88 0.82 -7.39
N LEU A 121 2.72 -0.16 -6.50
CA LEU A 121 2.78 -1.57 -6.85
C LEU A 121 1.43 -2.13 -7.28
N GLY A 122 0.33 -1.45 -6.89
CA GLY A 122 -1.03 -1.92 -7.13
C GLY A 122 -1.47 -2.92 -6.06
N ARG A 123 -2.34 -3.86 -6.45
CA ARG A 123 -2.96 -4.83 -5.53
C ARG A 123 -2.21 -6.14 -5.52
N GLU A 124 -2.06 -6.70 -4.33
CA GLU A 124 -1.36 -7.95 -4.11
C GLU A 124 -2.16 -9.14 -4.63
N VAL A 125 -1.46 -10.04 -5.32
CA VAL A 125 -1.93 -11.37 -5.69
C VAL A 125 -1.19 -12.44 -4.87
N PHE A 126 0.08 -12.19 -4.53
CA PHE A 126 0.88 -13.09 -3.70
C PHE A 126 2.08 -12.36 -3.09
N HIS A 127 2.39 -12.67 -1.83
CA HIS A 127 3.60 -12.25 -1.14
C HIS A 127 4.33 -13.46 -0.59
N SER A 128 5.59 -13.61 -0.99
CA SER A 128 6.42 -14.73 -0.55
C SER A 128 6.94 -14.53 0.87
N GLU A 129 6.74 -15.54 1.71
CA GLU A 129 7.41 -15.65 3.02
C GLU A 129 8.78 -16.33 2.92
N ILE A 130 9.15 -16.86 1.74
CA ILE A 130 10.41 -17.58 1.54
C ILE A 130 11.54 -16.59 1.28
N GLN A 131 12.48 -16.49 2.22
CA GLN A 131 13.61 -15.55 2.14
C GLN A 131 14.44 -15.69 0.85
N LYS A 132 14.60 -16.91 0.33
CA LYS A 132 15.30 -17.18 -0.95
C LYS A 132 14.58 -16.58 -2.16
N TYR A 133 13.25 -16.43 -2.08
CA TYR A 133 12.41 -15.92 -3.17
C TYR A 133 11.54 -14.77 -2.65
N PRO A 134 12.11 -13.60 -2.29
CA PRO A 134 11.40 -12.52 -1.62
C PRO A 134 10.59 -11.70 -2.65
N TYR A 135 9.62 -12.35 -3.29
CA TYR A 135 8.81 -11.76 -4.34
C TYR A 135 7.47 -11.24 -3.81
N PHE A 136 7.13 -10.04 -4.27
CA PHE A 136 5.81 -9.45 -4.15
C PHE A 136 5.17 -9.40 -5.53
N VAL A 137 4.04 -10.08 -5.70
CA VAL A 137 3.36 -10.26 -6.97
C VAL A 137 2.08 -9.44 -6.97
N THR A 138 1.96 -8.57 -7.97
CA THR A 138 0.78 -7.72 -8.14
C THR A 138 0.18 -7.86 -9.53
N ILE A 139 -1.09 -7.47 -9.66
CA ILE A 139 -1.77 -7.40 -10.94
C ILE A 139 -1.92 -5.95 -11.40
N ASP A 140 -1.74 -5.74 -12.70
CA ASP A 140 -2.03 -4.49 -13.38
C ASP A 140 -3.49 -4.08 -13.19
N LYS A 141 -3.75 -3.00 -12.44
CA LYS A 141 -5.12 -2.60 -12.06
C LYS A 141 -5.97 -2.05 -13.19
N GLU A 142 -5.35 -1.56 -14.26
CA GLU A 142 -6.08 -0.89 -15.35
C GLU A 142 -6.50 -1.86 -16.46
N LYS A 143 -5.58 -2.74 -16.89
CA LYS A 143 -5.83 -3.61 -18.06
C LYS A 143 -5.76 -5.10 -17.72
N TYR A 144 -5.42 -5.43 -16.46
CA TYR A 144 -5.20 -6.80 -15.99
C TYR A 144 -4.35 -7.63 -16.96
N SER A 145 -3.35 -6.97 -17.55
CA SER A 145 -2.64 -7.46 -18.73
C SER A 145 -1.36 -8.22 -18.41
N PHE A 146 -0.86 -8.09 -17.18
CA PHE A 146 0.31 -8.82 -16.69
C PHE A 146 0.28 -8.94 -15.17
N LEU A 147 0.98 -9.96 -14.66
CA LEU A 147 1.44 -10.02 -13.28
C LEU A 147 2.84 -9.40 -13.20
N SER A 148 3.06 -8.51 -12.24
CA SER A 148 4.37 -7.94 -11.93
C SER A 148 4.99 -8.67 -10.75
N PHE A 149 6.25 -9.08 -10.90
CA PHE A 149 7.04 -9.73 -9.86
C PHE A 149 8.13 -8.79 -9.40
N LEU A 150 7.97 -8.19 -8.22
CA LEU A 150 8.97 -7.35 -7.58
C LEU A 150 9.83 -8.21 -6.64
N ASN A 151 11.14 -8.23 -6.87
CA ASN A 151 12.08 -8.76 -5.88
C ASN A 151 12.34 -7.69 -4.81
N LEU A 152 11.91 -7.95 -3.58
CA LEU A 152 11.93 -6.99 -2.47
C LEU A 152 13.34 -6.68 -1.95
N ASN A 153 14.33 -7.52 -2.29
CA ASN A 153 15.73 -7.30 -1.92
C ASN A 153 16.50 -6.48 -2.96
N THR A 154 16.17 -6.61 -4.25
CA THR A 154 16.91 -5.96 -5.34
C THR A 154 16.14 -4.82 -6.01
N ASN A 155 14.85 -4.70 -5.73
CA ASN A 155 13.88 -3.81 -6.40
C ASN A 155 13.71 -4.07 -7.90
N LYS A 156 14.21 -5.21 -8.40
CA LYS A 156 14.04 -5.59 -9.80
C LYS A 156 12.62 -6.11 -10.02
N ILE A 157 12.05 -5.70 -11.16
CA ILE A 157 10.71 -6.10 -11.56
C ILE A 157 10.80 -6.83 -12.89
N PHE A 158 10.12 -7.96 -12.99
CA PHE A 158 9.79 -8.58 -14.27
C PHE A 158 8.28 -8.81 -14.38
N LYS A 159 7.79 -9.03 -15.60
CA LYS A 159 6.36 -9.15 -15.89
C LYS A 159 6.05 -10.43 -16.62
N ILE A 160 4.93 -11.04 -16.28
CA ILE A 160 4.36 -12.20 -16.98
C ILE A 160 3.03 -11.78 -17.59
N ASN A 161 2.94 -11.81 -18.92
CA ASN A 161 1.74 -11.39 -19.63
C ASN A 161 0.56 -12.33 -19.35
N LEU A 162 -0.60 -11.73 -19.17
CA LEU A 162 -1.88 -12.42 -19.09
C LEU A 162 -2.62 -12.29 -20.44
N PRO A 163 -3.44 -13.29 -20.81
CA PRO A 163 -4.25 -13.20 -22.02
C PRO A 163 -5.20 -11.98 -21.97
N LYS A 164 -5.09 -11.12 -22.98
CA LYS A 164 -5.78 -9.83 -23.04
C LYS A 164 -7.30 -9.98 -22.88
N GLY A 165 -7.88 -9.19 -21.96
CA GLY A 165 -9.33 -9.12 -21.74
C GLY A 165 -9.95 -10.35 -21.08
N ARG A 166 -9.15 -11.36 -20.70
CA ARG A 166 -9.65 -12.57 -20.04
C ARG A 166 -10.14 -12.28 -18.63
N ILE A 167 -9.36 -11.52 -17.85
CA ILE A 167 -9.72 -11.11 -16.50
C ILE A 167 -10.93 -10.17 -16.52
N ASP A 168 -10.96 -9.17 -17.41
CA ASP A 168 -12.12 -8.28 -17.58
C ASP A 168 -13.42 -9.04 -17.84
N GLN A 169 -13.38 -10.03 -18.73
CA GLN A 169 -14.54 -10.86 -19.06
C GLN A 169 -14.96 -11.74 -17.87
N ALA A 170 -14.00 -12.25 -17.11
CA ALA A 170 -14.26 -13.02 -15.90
C ALA A 170 -14.98 -12.16 -14.85
N LEU A 171 -14.47 -10.95 -14.57
CA LEU A 171 -15.09 -10.01 -13.63
C LEU A 171 -16.52 -9.67 -14.04
N LYS A 172 -16.75 -9.29 -15.30
CA LYS A 172 -18.10 -8.96 -15.84
C LYS A 172 -19.12 -10.10 -15.75
N LYS A 173 -18.66 -11.36 -15.68
CA LYS A 173 -19.51 -12.56 -15.64
C LYS A 173 -19.50 -13.23 -14.26
N SER A 174 -19.04 -12.52 -13.23
CA SER A 174 -18.88 -13.00 -11.86
C SER A 174 -19.45 -12.01 -10.85
N ASN A 175 -19.53 -12.44 -9.60
CA ASN A 175 -19.84 -11.55 -8.48
C ASN A 175 -18.57 -10.95 -7.85
N TYR A 176 -17.38 -11.20 -8.43
CA TYR A 176 -16.14 -10.63 -7.93
C TYR A 176 -15.99 -9.20 -8.44
N ILE A 177 -15.71 -8.29 -7.51
CA ILE A 177 -15.45 -6.88 -7.82
C ILE A 177 -13.98 -6.69 -8.24
N PHE A 178 -13.07 -7.51 -7.69
CA PHE A 178 -11.64 -7.30 -7.83
C PHE A 178 -10.93 -8.50 -8.46
N ALA A 179 -9.91 -8.21 -9.27
CA ALA A 179 -9.23 -9.21 -10.09
C ALA A 179 -8.45 -10.25 -9.28
N GLU A 180 -7.82 -9.83 -8.19
CA GLU A 180 -7.10 -10.66 -7.23
C GLU A 180 -7.96 -11.80 -6.67
N TYR A 181 -9.28 -11.63 -6.58
CA TYR A 181 -10.20 -12.68 -6.11
C TYR A 181 -10.45 -13.79 -7.14
N LEU A 182 -10.04 -13.59 -8.39
CA LEU A 182 -10.03 -14.64 -9.40
C LEU A 182 -8.85 -15.59 -9.23
N PHE A 183 -7.82 -15.19 -8.48
CA PHE A 183 -6.63 -15.99 -8.24
C PHE A 183 -6.81 -16.86 -6.98
N GLU A 184 -6.37 -18.11 -7.08
CA GLU A 184 -6.21 -18.97 -5.92
C GLU A 184 -4.90 -18.63 -5.19
N LYS A 185 -4.71 -19.15 -3.97
CA LYS A 185 -3.48 -18.97 -3.22
C LYS A 185 -2.29 -19.49 -4.02
N GLY A 186 -1.34 -18.60 -4.34
CA GLY A 186 -0.09 -18.95 -4.99
C GLY A 186 0.84 -19.72 -4.04
N GLU A 187 1.78 -20.47 -4.61
CA GLU A 187 2.81 -21.19 -3.85
C GLU A 187 4.14 -21.21 -4.61
N ILE A 188 5.24 -21.38 -3.87
CA ILE A 188 6.56 -21.59 -4.45
C ILE A 188 7.07 -22.96 -4.03
N LYS A 189 7.33 -23.83 -5.01
CA LYS A 189 7.90 -25.17 -4.81
C LYS A 189 9.16 -25.31 -5.65
N ASN A 190 10.28 -25.61 -5.01
CA ASN A 190 11.59 -25.79 -5.68
C ASN A 190 11.99 -24.63 -6.61
N GLY A 191 11.62 -23.40 -6.25
CA GLY A 191 11.89 -22.20 -7.05
C GLY A 191 10.93 -21.96 -8.21
N ILE A 192 9.89 -22.77 -8.35
CA ILE A 192 8.81 -22.54 -9.29
C ILE A 192 7.65 -21.90 -8.53
N PHE A 193 7.29 -20.68 -8.90
CA PHE A 193 6.03 -20.07 -8.49
C PHE A 193 4.89 -20.66 -9.31
N GLU A 194 3.84 -21.11 -8.65
CA GLU A 194 2.61 -21.58 -9.26
C GLU A 194 1.42 -20.80 -8.70
N ILE A 195 0.56 -20.32 -9.59
CA ILE A 195 -0.74 -19.75 -9.22
C ILE A 195 -1.80 -20.15 -10.24
N LYS A 196 -3.02 -20.36 -9.76
CA LYS A 196 -4.18 -20.65 -10.61
C LYS A 196 -5.11 -19.47 -10.60
N TYR A 197 -5.81 -19.23 -11.71
CA TYR A 197 -6.88 -18.24 -11.74
C TYR A 197 -8.08 -18.73 -12.56
N LYS A 198 -9.25 -18.28 -12.12
CA LYS A 198 -10.54 -18.60 -12.73
C LYS A 198 -10.88 -17.60 -13.83
N TYR A 199 -11.41 -18.09 -14.94
CA TYR A 199 -11.89 -17.24 -16.03
C TYR A 199 -13.09 -17.86 -16.77
N LYS A 200 -13.75 -17.06 -17.59
CA LYS A 200 -14.77 -17.51 -18.54
C LYS A 200 -14.39 -17.07 -19.94
N THR A 201 -14.68 -17.90 -20.94
CA THR A 201 -14.54 -17.51 -22.35
C THR A 201 -15.83 -16.86 -22.86
N LYS A 202 -15.79 -16.30 -24.07
CA LYS A 202 -17.01 -15.82 -24.74
C LYS A 202 -17.93 -16.98 -25.11
N GLU A 203 -17.34 -18.07 -25.59
CA GLU A 203 -18.02 -19.26 -26.12
C GLU A 203 -18.65 -20.14 -25.04
N THR A 204 -18.05 -20.20 -23.85
CA THR A 204 -18.55 -21.05 -22.76
C THR A 204 -18.86 -20.18 -21.54
N ASN A 205 -20.08 -20.29 -21.01
CA ASN A 205 -20.42 -19.67 -19.72
C ASN A 205 -19.91 -20.49 -18.52
N LYS A 206 -19.09 -21.51 -18.77
CA LYS A 206 -18.49 -22.36 -17.76
C LYS A 206 -17.21 -21.72 -17.22
N TRP A 207 -17.00 -21.87 -15.92
CA TRP A 207 -15.75 -21.47 -15.28
C TRP A 207 -14.62 -22.42 -15.70
N LEU A 208 -13.53 -21.84 -16.18
CA LEU A 208 -12.29 -22.51 -16.51
C LEU A 208 -11.18 -22.05 -15.56
N ILE A 209 -10.15 -22.86 -15.42
CA ILE A 209 -8.99 -22.58 -14.57
C ILE A 209 -7.75 -22.59 -15.47
N GLU A 210 -6.95 -21.54 -15.37
CA GLU A 210 -5.62 -21.46 -15.98
C GLU A 210 -4.57 -21.57 -14.89
N LYS A 211 -3.42 -22.18 -15.22
CA LYS A 211 -2.29 -22.29 -14.31
C LYS A 211 -1.11 -21.50 -14.87
N ILE A 212 -0.61 -20.56 -14.08
CA ILE A 212 0.61 -19.81 -14.37
C ILE A 212 1.76 -20.46 -13.60
N LYS A 213 2.85 -20.76 -14.30
CA LYS A 213 4.11 -21.24 -13.70
C LYS A 213 5.25 -20.32 -14.08
N VAL A 214 6.06 -19.95 -13.11
CA VAL A 214 7.23 -19.09 -13.31
C VAL A 214 8.43 -19.71 -12.60
N ASP A 215 9.49 -20.02 -13.35
CA ASP A 215 10.76 -20.43 -12.76
C ASP A 215 11.52 -19.21 -12.25
N LEU A 216 11.48 -19.01 -10.92
CA LEU A 216 12.07 -17.86 -10.26
C LEU A 216 13.60 -17.92 -10.27
N ASN A 217 14.21 -19.10 -10.42
CA ASN A 217 15.66 -19.26 -10.42
C ASN A 217 16.32 -18.48 -11.57
N GLN A 218 15.59 -18.29 -12.68
CA GLN A 218 16.05 -17.51 -13.84
C GLN A 218 16.20 -16.01 -13.54
N TYR A 219 15.63 -15.55 -12.42
CA TYR A 219 15.54 -14.13 -12.05
C TYR A 219 16.24 -13.80 -10.72
N VAL A 220 16.67 -14.80 -9.94
CA VAL A 220 17.37 -14.57 -8.66
C VAL A 220 18.74 -13.90 -8.84
N ASN A 221 19.43 -14.17 -9.96
CA ASN A 221 20.80 -13.70 -10.22
C ASN A 221 20.90 -12.59 -11.29
N LYS A 222 19.77 -12.12 -11.83
CA LYS A 222 19.75 -11.05 -12.84
C LYS A 222 19.54 -9.69 -12.21
#